data_AF-A0A830GDJ7-F1
#
_entry.id   AF-A0A830GDJ7-F1
#
_cell.length_a   1.000
_cell.length_b   1.000
_cell.length_c   1.000
_cell.angle_alpha   90.00
_cell.angle_beta   90.00
_cell.angle_gamma   90.00
#
_symmetry.space_group_name_H-M   'P 1'
#
loop_
_entity.id
_entity.type
_entity.pdbx_description
1 polymer ?
#
loop_
_entity_poly.entity_id
_entity_poly.type
_entity_poly.pdbx_seq_one_letter_code
_entity_poly.pdbx_strand_id
1 'polypeptide(L)'
;MVDVAPTESLRPGYRFDGDLAWDDGAARVAAHEVTDRTLFAYADGVANLFEAALDTWEEARHENSGVNARPTYDQSGEPNGAVYTFAEQAGERDVYAELRDGTAPLEPLLERFRDGEAGFDAPNEVFVLRPATHGFVLVYLVAEKSGVLADTVRDTYGCPRSDAA
;
A
#
# COMPACT_ATOMS: atom_id res chain seq x y z
N MET A 1 25.07 1.19 1.41
CA MET A 1 24.23 1.19 0.20
C MET A 1 24.50 -0.12 -0.50
N VAL A 2 23.50 -1.01 -0.60
CA VAL A 2 23.63 -2.27 -1.34
C VAL A 2 23.50 -1.90 -2.82
N ASP A 3 24.48 -2.29 -3.63
CA ASP A 3 24.45 -2.08 -5.08
C ASP A 3 23.76 -3.28 -5.70
N VAL A 4 22.46 -3.16 -5.92
CA VAL A 4 21.67 -4.20 -6.55
C VAL A 4 21.94 -4.12 -8.06
N ALA A 5 22.79 -5.02 -8.56
CA ALA A 5 22.96 -5.19 -10.01
C ALA A 5 21.57 -5.32 -10.66
N PRO A 6 21.33 -4.74 -11.86
CA PRO A 6 20.00 -4.71 -12.46
C PRO A 6 19.51 -6.12 -12.74
N THR A 7 18.63 -6.60 -11.86
CA THR A 7 17.87 -7.82 -12.06
C THR A 7 16.58 -7.43 -12.74
N GLU A 8 16.48 -7.73 -14.04
CA GLU A 8 15.33 -7.40 -14.91
C GLU A 8 13.97 -7.85 -14.34
N SER A 9 13.95 -8.73 -13.35
CA SER A 9 12.74 -9.22 -12.67
C SER A 9 12.33 -8.47 -11.40
N LEU A 10 13.18 -7.60 -10.84
CA LEU A 10 12.84 -6.80 -9.66
C LEU A 10 12.15 -5.50 -10.05
N ARG A 11 11.15 -5.12 -9.24
CA ARG A 11 10.43 -3.85 -9.34
C ARG A 11 10.28 -3.28 -7.94
N PRO A 12 10.25 -1.93 -7.78
CA PRO A 12 9.87 -1.32 -6.52
C PRO A 12 8.55 -1.91 -6.00
N GLY A 13 8.55 -2.29 -4.72
CA GLY A 13 7.43 -2.95 -4.06
C GLY A 13 7.49 -4.48 -4.03
N TYR A 14 8.26 -5.13 -4.91
CA TYR A 14 8.38 -6.59 -4.87
C TYR A 14 9.17 -7.04 -3.65
N ARG A 15 8.66 -8.07 -2.98
CA ARG A 15 9.39 -8.81 -1.97
C ARG A 15 10.13 -9.96 -2.63
N PHE A 16 11.38 -10.16 -2.25
CA PHE A 16 12.20 -11.25 -2.75
C PHE A 16 13.07 -11.81 -1.62
N ASP A 17 13.35 -13.11 -1.71
CA ASP A 17 14.42 -13.75 -0.95
C ASP A 17 15.68 -13.77 -1.83
N GLY A 18 16.86 -13.56 -1.26
CA GLY A 18 18.07 -13.53 -2.07
C GLY A 18 19.36 -13.62 -1.28
N ASP A 19 20.41 -14.01 -1.99
CA ASP A 19 21.76 -14.13 -1.47
C ASP A 19 22.56 -12.87 -1.76
N LEU A 20 23.28 -12.39 -0.76
CA LEU A 20 24.22 -11.28 -0.90
C LEU A 20 25.63 -11.81 -1.12
N ALA A 21 26.35 -11.20 -2.06
CA ALA A 21 27.78 -11.37 -2.25
C ALA A 21 28.50 -10.04 -2.02
N TRP A 22 29.72 -10.11 -1.48
CA TRP A 22 30.57 -8.93 -1.28
C TRP A 22 31.75 -9.02 -2.23
N ASP A 23 31.89 -8.01 -3.07
CA ASP A 23 33.05 -7.82 -3.93
C ASP A 23 33.59 -6.41 -3.70
N ASP A 24 34.89 -6.32 -3.39
CA ASP A 24 35.59 -5.06 -3.08
C ASP A 24 34.87 -4.15 -2.06
N GLY A 25 34.25 -4.75 -1.04
CA GLY A 25 33.54 -4.04 0.03
C GLY A 25 32.12 -3.54 -0.33
N ALA A 26 31.67 -3.72 -1.57
CA ALA A 26 30.29 -3.45 -1.98
C ALA A 26 29.45 -4.73 -1.94
N ALA A 27 28.29 -4.67 -1.28
CA ALA A 27 27.32 -5.77 -1.28
C ALA A 27 26.49 -5.73 -2.57
N ARG A 28 26.30 -6.90 -3.20
CA ARG A 28 25.49 -7.10 -4.40
C ARG A 28 24.55 -8.29 -4.22
N VAL A 29 23.38 -8.25 -4.87
CA VAL A 29 22.48 -9.40 -4.95
C VAL A 29 23.04 -10.39 -5.97
N ALA A 30 23.38 -11.60 -5.52
CA ALA A 30 23.97 -12.65 -6.34
C ALA A 30 22.90 -13.57 -6.96
N ALA A 31 21.86 -13.88 -6.18
CA ALA A 31 20.71 -14.66 -6.59
C ALA A 31 19.48 -14.15 -5.85
N HIS A 32 18.31 -14.26 -6.47
CA HIS A 32 17.05 -13.88 -5.84
C HIS A 32 15.84 -14.62 -6.43
N GLU A 33 14.81 -14.76 -5.61
CA GLU A 33 13.49 -15.26 -5.97
C GLU A 33 12.44 -14.25 -5.50
N VAL A 34 11.60 -13.76 -6.42
CA VAL A 34 10.48 -12.87 -6.07
C VAL A 34 9.38 -13.68 -5.42
N THR A 35 9.15 -13.43 -4.12
CA THR A 35 8.16 -14.12 -3.29
C THR A 35 6.82 -13.39 -3.26
N ASP A 36 6.81 -12.07 -3.50
CA ASP A 36 5.58 -11.27 -3.58
C ASP A 36 5.70 -10.19 -4.65
N ARG A 37 4.63 -10.04 -5.45
CA ARG A 37 4.56 -9.07 -6.55
C ARG A 37 3.60 -7.91 -6.27
N THR A 38 3.22 -7.71 -5.01
CA THR A 38 2.39 -6.57 -4.58
C THR A 38 3.05 -5.26 -4.97
N LEU A 39 2.24 -4.31 -5.45
CA LEU A 39 2.73 -2.96 -5.77
C LEU A 39 2.26 -1.97 -4.73
N PHE A 40 3.11 -1.00 -4.43
CA PHE A 40 2.81 0.09 -3.50
C PHE A 40 2.83 1.42 -4.25
N ALA A 41 1.85 2.26 -3.99
CA ALA A 41 1.75 3.60 -4.54
C ALA A 41 1.46 4.60 -3.43
N TYR A 42 2.07 5.77 -3.53
CA TYR A 42 1.99 6.83 -2.53
C TYR A 42 1.57 8.13 -3.21
N ALA A 43 0.48 8.73 -2.76
CA ALA A 43 0.04 10.04 -3.25
C ALA A 43 -0.32 10.97 -2.09
N ASP A 44 0.08 12.22 -2.24
CA ASP A 44 -0.08 13.28 -1.24
C ASP A 44 -0.97 14.39 -1.80
N GLY A 45 -1.74 15.04 -0.93
CA GLY A 45 -2.66 16.10 -1.29
C GLY A 45 -3.78 15.64 -2.22
N VAL A 46 -4.24 14.39 -2.07
CA VAL A 46 -5.29 13.86 -2.97
C VAL A 46 -6.65 14.47 -2.67
N ALA A 47 -7.48 14.59 -3.70
CA ALA A 47 -8.87 15.02 -3.63
C ALA A 47 -9.79 13.89 -4.11
N ASN A 48 -11.12 14.08 -3.98
CA ASN A 48 -12.14 13.15 -4.47
C ASN A 48 -12.04 11.73 -3.87
N LEU A 49 -11.86 11.65 -2.55
CA LEU A 49 -11.96 10.37 -1.86
C LEU A 49 -13.36 9.78 -2.03
N PHE A 50 -13.41 8.45 -2.16
CA PHE A 50 -14.66 7.71 -2.21
C PHE A 50 -15.29 7.59 -0.82
N GLU A 51 -16.61 7.42 -0.79
CA GLU A 51 -17.43 7.45 0.43
C GLU A 51 -16.95 6.47 1.50
N ALA A 52 -16.60 5.23 1.11
CA ALA A 52 -16.15 4.24 2.09
C ALA A 52 -14.93 4.69 2.90
N ALA A 53 -14.00 5.46 2.32
CA ALA A 53 -12.86 6.00 3.05
C ALA A 53 -13.26 7.14 4.00
N LEU A 54 -14.17 8.01 3.58
CA LEU A 54 -14.68 9.12 4.39
C LEU A 54 -15.47 8.58 5.58
N ASP A 55 -16.39 7.64 5.34
CA ASP A 55 -17.17 6.97 6.38
C ASP A 55 -16.27 6.30 7.43
N THR A 56 -15.23 5.56 7.00
CA THR A 56 -14.31 4.89 7.94
C THR A 56 -13.59 5.88 8.83
N TRP A 57 -13.17 7.01 8.27
CA TRP A 57 -12.52 8.07 9.02
C TRP A 57 -13.49 8.78 9.98
N GLU A 58 -14.71 9.08 9.53
CA GLU A 58 -15.73 9.70 10.38
C GLU A 58 -16.10 8.80 11.56
N GLU A 59 -16.24 7.50 11.34
CA GLU A 59 -16.47 6.50 12.38
C GLU A 59 -15.28 6.45 13.35
N ALA A 60 -14.04 6.39 12.84
CA ALA A 60 -12.84 6.42 13.69
C ALA A 60 -12.83 7.65 14.62
N ARG A 61 -13.21 8.81 14.07
CA ARG A 61 -13.31 10.07 14.81
C ARG A 61 -14.43 10.02 15.84
N HIS A 62 -15.57 9.43 15.51
CA HIS A 62 -16.71 9.27 16.43
C HIS A 62 -16.36 8.37 17.62
N GLU A 63 -15.63 7.29 17.37
CA GLU A 63 -15.21 6.31 18.37
C GLU A 63 -13.93 6.70 19.13
N ASN A 64 -13.30 7.82 18.73
CA ASN A 64 -12.00 8.26 19.24
C ASN A 64 -10.92 7.16 19.07
N SER A 65 -10.97 6.43 17.94
CA SER A 65 -9.99 5.43 17.54
C SER A 65 -8.89 6.03 16.65
N GLY A 66 -7.64 5.63 16.88
CA GLY A 66 -6.50 6.05 16.06
C GLY A 66 -6.44 5.37 14.69
N VAL A 67 -7.09 4.20 14.55
CA VAL A 67 -7.19 3.44 13.31
C VAL A 67 -8.58 2.81 13.18
N ASN A 68 -9.16 2.86 11.99
CA ASN A 68 -10.37 2.10 11.67
C ASN A 68 -10.26 1.51 10.27
N ALA A 69 -10.98 0.42 10.02
CA ALA A 69 -10.89 -0.33 8.78
C ALA A 69 -12.23 -0.94 8.36
N ARG A 70 -12.44 -1.06 7.05
CA ARG A 70 -13.61 -1.79 6.50
C ARG A 70 -13.30 -2.41 5.13
N PRO A 71 -13.96 -3.52 4.76
CA PRO A 71 -13.92 -4.05 3.41
C PRO A 71 -14.57 -3.09 2.41
N THR A 72 -14.13 -3.14 1.16
CA THR A 72 -14.79 -2.53 0.00
C THR A 72 -15.40 -3.60 -0.88
N TYR A 73 -16.43 -3.23 -1.64
CA TYR A 73 -17.20 -4.16 -2.47
C TYR A 73 -17.30 -3.63 -3.89
N ASP A 74 -17.44 -4.55 -4.85
CA ASP A 74 -17.73 -4.21 -6.24
C ASP A 74 -19.23 -3.95 -6.46
N GLN A 75 -19.62 -3.73 -7.71
CA GLN A 75 -21.02 -3.48 -8.09
C GLN A 75 -21.92 -4.71 -7.92
N SER A 76 -21.33 -5.90 -7.79
CA SER A 76 -22.04 -7.16 -7.52
C SER A 76 -22.17 -7.45 -6.02
N GLY A 77 -21.50 -6.65 -5.17
CA GLY A 77 -21.48 -6.84 -3.72
C GLY A 77 -20.41 -7.84 -3.26
N GLU A 78 -19.48 -8.23 -4.14
CA GLU A 78 -18.36 -9.10 -3.79
C GLU A 78 -17.21 -8.25 -3.21
N PRO A 79 -16.54 -8.71 -2.14
CA PRO A 79 -15.38 -8.03 -1.58
C PRO A 79 -14.28 -7.85 -2.65
N ASN A 80 -13.73 -6.64 -2.78
CA ASN A 80 -12.68 -6.34 -3.76
C ASN A 80 -11.46 -5.60 -3.18
N GLY A 81 -11.51 -5.29 -1.88
CA GLY A 81 -10.47 -4.52 -1.21
C GLY A 81 -10.81 -4.22 0.24
N ALA A 82 -9.97 -3.43 0.89
CA ALA A 82 -10.18 -2.93 2.23
C ALA A 82 -9.52 -1.57 2.43
N VAL A 83 -10.19 -0.66 3.12
CA VAL A 83 -9.62 0.62 3.53
C VAL A 83 -9.23 0.58 5.00
N TYR A 84 -8.13 1.25 5.31
CA TYR A 84 -7.69 1.58 6.66
C TYR A 84 -7.49 3.09 6.72
N THR A 85 -8.03 3.73 7.75
CA THR A 85 -7.83 5.17 8.00
C THR A 85 -7.06 5.34 9.29
N PHE A 86 -6.04 6.18 9.27
CA PHE A 86 -5.19 6.50 10.41
C PHE A 86 -5.36 7.97 10.74
N ALA A 87 -5.83 8.28 11.95
CA ALA A 87 -5.98 9.66 12.38
C ALA A 87 -4.61 10.34 12.48
N GLU A 88 -4.41 11.49 11.84
CA GLU A 88 -3.23 12.31 12.08
C GLU A 88 -3.49 13.19 13.32
N GLN A 89 -2.79 12.89 14.42
CA GLN A 89 -2.77 13.78 15.58
C GLN A 89 -1.70 14.85 15.37
N ALA A 90 -2.14 16.09 15.27
CA ALA A 90 -1.28 17.23 14.93
C ALA A 90 -0.07 17.31 15.89
N GLY A 91 1.13 17.17 15.34
CA GLY A 91 2.40 17.44 16.02
C GLY A 91 3.11 16.23 16.63
N GLU A 92 2.54 15.03 16.56
CA GLU A 92 3.13 13.85 17.21
C GLU A 92 3.91 12.95 16.22
N ARG A 93 3.32 12.63 15.06
CA ARG A 93 3.92 11.75 14.02
C ARG A 93 3.35 12.06 12.62
N ASP A 94 4.20 12.07 11.58
CA ASP A 94 3.77 12.10 10.17
C ASP A 94 3.59 10.66 9.68
N VAL A 95 2.37 10.11 9.87
CA VAL A 95 2.06 8.72 9.54
C VAL A 95 2.30 8.43 8.06
N TYR A 96 2.01 9.39 7.19
CA TYR A 96 2.22 9.22 5.75
C TYR A 96 3.71 9.06 5.44
N ALA A 97 4.57 9.90 6.02
CA ALA A 97 6.01 9.80 5.85
C ALA A 97 6.56 8.48 6.40
N GLU A 98 6.11 8.06 7.58
CA GLU A 98 6.55 6.81 8.22
C GLU A 98 6.14 5.56 7.43
N LEU A 99 4.94 5.54 6.85
CA LEU A 99 4.53 4.44 5.97
C LEU A 99 5.33 4.45 4.66
N ARG A 100 5.65 5.65 4.14
CA ARG A 100 6.40 5.81 2.89
C ARG A 100 7.87 5.40 3.00
N ASP A 101 8.53 5.71 4.12
CA ASP A 101 9.93 5.37 4.34
C ASP A 101 10.14 4.00 5.01
N GLY A 102 9.05 3.35 5.41
CA GLY A 102 9.06 2.02 6.04
C GLY A 102 9.36 2.04 7.53
N THR A 103 9.41 3.22 8.18
CA THR A 103 9.48 3.32 9.64
C THR A 103 8.26 2.67 10.31
N ALA A 104 7.08 2.85 9.71
CA ALA A 104 5.86 2.13 10.06
C ALA A 104 5.59 1.04 9.00
N PRO A 105 5.51 -0.25 9.39
CA PRO A 105 5.34 -1.34 8.44
C PRO A 105 3.89 -1.44 7.92
N LEU A 106 3.73 -1.77 6.64
CA LEU A 106 2.44 -2.04 5.99
C LEU A 106 2.08 -3.53 6.01
N GLU A 107 3.08 -4.39 6.22
CA GLU A 107 2.97 -5.85 6.20
C GLU A 107 1.86 -6.38 7.12
N PRO A 108 1.69 -5.90 8.36
CA PRO A 108 0.62 -6.40 9.23
C PRO A 108 -0.79 -6.15 8.67
N LEU A 109 -0.99 -5.05 7.92
CA LEU A 109 -2.28 -4.74 7.30
C LEU A 109 -2.53 -5.66 6.10
N LEU A 110 -1.48 -5.92 5.32
CA LEU A 110 -1.54 -6.79 4.15
C LEU A 110 -1.75 -8.26 4.55
N GLU A 111 -1.09 -8.73 5.62
CA GLU A 111 -1.32 -10.05 6.20
C GLU A 111 -2.78 -10.19 6.66
N ARG A 112 -3.30 -9.23 7.44
CA ARG A 112 -4.70 -9.22 7.87
C ARG A 112 -5.69 -9.20 6.70
N PHE A 113 -5.35 -8.50 5.62
CA PHE A 113 -6.18 -8.43 4.42
C PHE A 113 -6.27 -9.76 3.67
N ARG A 114 -5.15 -10.49 3.61
CA ARG A 114 -5.06 -11.80 2.96
C ARG A 114 -5.65 -12.92 3.82
N ASP A 115 -5.40 -12.89 5.12
CA ASP A 115 -5.88 -13.88 6.08
C ASP A 115 -7.30 -13.60 6.59
N GLY A 116 -7.91 -12.48 6.16
CA GLY A 116 -9.24 -12.06 6.56
C GLY A 116 -10.36 -12.91 5.96
N GLU A 117 -11.61 -12.61 6.34
CA GLU A 117 -12.78 -13.40 5.93
C GLU A 117 -12.98 -13.50 4.40
N ALA A 118 -12.55 -12.46 3.66
CA ALA A 118 -12.61 -12.46 2.20
C ALA A 118 -11.48 -13.29 1.54
N GLY A 119 -10.38 -13.54 2.25
CA GLY A 119 -9.31 -14.44 1.81
C GLY A 119 -8.65 -14.06 0.47
N PHE A 120 -8.10 -12.86 0.35
CA PHE A 120 -7.52 -12.40 -0.93
C PHE A 120 -6.11 -12.97 -1.16
N ASP A 121 -5.91 -13.59 -2.33
CA ASP A 121 -4.59 -14.06 -2.75
C ASP A 121 -3.69 -12.92 -3.24
N ALA A 122 -2.38 -13.14 -3.17
CA ALA A 122 -1.38 -12.28 -3.81
C ALA A 122 -1.33 -12.54 -5.33
N PRO A 123 -0.94 -11.55 -6.16
CA PRO A 123 -0.45 -10.22 -5.80
C PRO A 123 -1.54 -9.15 -5.72
N ASN A 124 -1.35 -8.21 -4.79
CA ASN A 124 -2.30 -7.13 -4.51
C ASN A 124 -1.75 -5.76 -4.95
N GLU A 125 -2.52 -4.70 -4.79
CA GLU A 125 -2.01 -3.34 -4.86
C GLU A 125 -2.39 -2.52 -3.62
N VAL A 126 -1.43 -1.74 -3.13
CA VAL A 126 -1.56 -0.94 -1.92
C VAL A 126 -1.38 0.52 -2.27
N PHE A 127 -2.34 1.35 -1.86
CA PHE A 127 -2.32 2.79 -2.08
C PHE A 127 -2.30 3.50 -0.74
N VAL A 128 -1.25 4.27 -0.47
CA VAL A 128 -1.15 5.13 0.70
C VAL A 128 -1.40 6.57 0.25
N LEU A 129 -2.52 7.12 0.71
CA LEU A 129 -3.06 8.38 0.24
C LEU A 129 -3.19 9.36 1.41
N ARG A 130 -2.61 10.55 1.29
CA ARG A 130 -2.83 11.67 2.23
C ARG A 130 -3.78 12.68 1.59
N PRO A 131 -5.01 12.87 2.11
CA PRO A 131 -5.97 13.82 1.57
C PRO A 131 -5.55 15.27 1.77
N ALA A 132 -5.89 16.15 0.81
CA ALA A 132 -5.59 17.59 0.93
C ALA A 132 -6.45 18.31 1.98
N THR A 133 -7.65 17.81 2.26
CA THR A 133 -8.68 18.53 3.04
C THR A 133 -9.02 17.87 4.37
N HIS A 134 -8.49 16.68 4.65
CA HIS A 134 -8.82 15.90 5.85
C HIS A 134 -7.53 15.44 6.54
N GLY A 135 -7.50 15.48 7.88
CA GLY A 135 -6.33 15.13 8.68
C GLY A 135 -6.27 13.64 9.02
N PHE A 136 -6.11 12.79 8.00
CA PHE A 136 -5.89 11.35 8.17
C PHE A 136 -5.08 10.78 7.01
N VAL A 137 -4.52 9.59 7.20
CA VAL A 137 -3.88 8.82 6.12
C VAL A 137 -4.78 7.65 5.77
N LEU A 138 -5.02 7.45 4.47
CA LEU A 138 -5.76 6.33 3.92
C LEU A 138 -4.80 5.29 3.38
N VAL A 139 -4.90 4.04 3.84
CA VAL A 139 -4.29 2.90 3.19
C VAL A 139 -5.41 2.09 2.53
N TYR A 140 -5.39 2.01 1.21
CA TYR A 140 -6.34 1.23 0.43
C TYR A 140 -5.65 -0.02 -0.14
N LEU A 141 -6.11 -1.19 0.28
CA LEU A 141 -5.67 -2.50 -0.19
C LEU A 141 -6.64 -3.00 -1.24
N VAL A 142 -6.15 -3.24 -2.45
CA VAL A 142 -6.92 -3.75 -3.58
C VAL A 142 -6.55 -5.21 -3.84
N ALA A 143 -7.56 -6.06 -3.96
CA ALA A 143 -7.40 -7.50 -4.07
C ALA A 143 -6.57 -7.92 -5.30
N GLU A 144 -6.92 -7.43 -6.48
CA GLU A 144 -6.31 -7.87 -7.73
C GLU A 144 -5.31 -6.85 -8.27
N LYS A 145 -4.05 -7.26 -8.39
CA LYS A 145 -3.05 -6.49 -9.11
C LYS A 145 -3.36 -6.40 -10.60
N SER A 146 -3.23 -5.19 -11.15
CA SER A 146 -3.61 -4.89 -12.53
C SER A 146 -5.08 -5.20 -12.85
N GLY A 147 -5.93 -5.29 -11.83
CA GLY A 147 -7.38 -5.37 -12.00
C GLY A 147 -8.02 -4.01 -12.24
N VAL A 148 -9.28 -4.01 -12.66
CA VAL A 148 -10.05 -2.80 -13.03
C VAL A 148 -10.08 -1.78 -11.89
N LEU A 149 -10.25 -2.24 -10.65
CA LEU A 149 -10.25 -1.38 -9.47
C LEU A 149 -8.88 -0.70 -9.27
N ALA A 150 -7.79 -1.47 -9.37
CA ALA A 150 -6.44 -0.92 -9.22
C ALA A 150 -6.15 0.14 -10.29
N ASP A 151 -6.54 -0.11 -11.54
CA ASP A 151 -6.41 0.85 -12.64
C ASP A 151 -7.19 2.14 -12.37
N THR A 152 -8.44 1.99 -11.92
CA THR A 152 -9.31 3.13 -11.59
C THR A 152 -8.70 3.99 -10.49
N VAL A 153 -8.17 3.38 -9.44
CA VAL A 153 -7.53 4.09 -8.31
C VAL A 153 -6.28 4.84 -8.79
N ARG A 154 -5.45 4.20 -9.63
CA ARG A 154 -4.25 4.83 -10.19
C ARG A 154 -4.58 6.06 -11.03
N ASP A 155 -5.57 5.94 -11.90
CA ASP A 155 -6.01 7.05 -12.75
C ASP A 155 -6.59 8.19 -11.90
N THR A 156 -7.39 7.85 -10.88
CA THR A 156 -8.05 8.83 -10.01
C THR A 156 -7.03 9.66 -9.21
N TYR A 157 -5.98 9.03 -8.70
CA TYR A 157 -5.02 9.68 -7.80
C TYR A 157 -3.66 10.01 -8.45
N GLY A 158 -3.51 9.79 -9.76
CA GLY A 158 -2.28 10.12 -10.47
C GLY A 158 -1.10 9.24 -10.08
N CYS A 159 -1.34 7.95 -9.85
CA CYS A 159 -0.36 6.97 -9.40
C CYS A 159 -0.02 5.97 -10.51
N PRO A 160 0.56 6.37 -11.66
CA PRO A 160 0.82 5.44 -12.76
C PRO A 160 1.71 4.28 -12.27
N ARG A 161 1.50 3.08 -12.82
CA ARG A 161 2.47 2.01 -12.63
C ARG A 161 3.78 2.49 -13.24
N SER A 162 4.88 2.18 -12.58
CA SER A 162 6.20 2.37 -13.16
C SER A 162 6.34 1.38 -14.33
N ASP A 163 5.87 1.77 -15.51
CA ASP A 163 6.19 1.11 -16.77
C ASP A 163 7.62 1.48 -17.14
N ALA A 164 8.59 0.68 -16.69
CA ALA A 164 9.88 0.44 -17.37
C ALA A 164 10.86 -0.30 -16.46
N ALA A 165 11.12 -1.56 -16.78
CA ALA A 165 12.38 -2.03 -17.36
C ALA A 165 12.21 -3.53 -17.63
#